data_AF-A0A2S8YQS1-F1
#
_entry.id   AF-A0A2S8YQS1-F1
#
_cell.length_a   1.000
_cell.length_b   1.000
_cell.length_c   1.000
_cell.angle_alpha   90.00
_cell.angle_beta   90.00
_cell.angle_gamma   90.00
#
_symmetry.space_group_name_H-M   'P 1'
#
loop_
_entity.id
_entity.type
_entity.pdbx_description
1 polymer ?
#
loop_
_entity_poly.entity_id
_entity_poly.type
_entity_poly.pdbx_seq_one_letter_code
_entity_poly.pdbx_strand_id
1 'polypeptide(L)' 'MTNEQALQALQHLIGQPYTTSVKATVSQLTGRDRVVGAGEVATKEMDAARIHIVANASGNIEAFRFG' A
#
# COMPACT_ATOMS: atom_id res chain seq x y z
N MET A 1 12.29 5.21 6.75
CA MET A 1 11.33 6.08 6.03
C MET A 1 10.09 6.26 6.88
N THR A 2 9.61 7.49 7.07
CA THR A 2 8.39 7.73 7.86
C THR A 2 7.14 7.31 7.08
N ASN A 3 5.99 7.21 7.75
CA ASN A 3 4.71 6.92 7.09
C ASN A 3 4.32 8.04 6.13
N GLU A 4 4.58 9.30 6.49
CA GLU A 4 4.30 10.46 5.64
C GLU A 4 5.14 10.47 4.36
N GLN A 5 6.46 10.21 4.49
CA GLN A 5 7.34 10.09 3.33
C GLN A 5 6.89 8.96 2.38
N ALA A 6 6.41 7.84 2.94
CA ALA A 6 5.84 6.76 2.16
C ALA A 6 4.56 7.15 1.45
N LEU A 7 3.64 7.80 2.16
CA LEU A 7 2.41 8.25 1.54
C LEU A 7 2.69 9.22 0.38
N GLN A 8 3.64 10.14 0.56
CA GLN A 8 4.05 11.08 -0.48
C GLN A 8 4.70 10.36 -1.66
N ALA A 9 5.57 9.37 -1.39
CA ALA A 9 6.16 8.55 -2.44
C ALA A 9 5.13 7.70 -3.17
N LEU A 10 4.01 7.32 -2.56
CA LEU A 10 2.98 6.47 -3.15
C LEU A 10 1.84 7.26 -3.80
N GLN A 11 1.74 8.57 -3.58
CA GLN A 11 0.66 9.42 -4.10
C GLN A 11 0.48 9.32 -5.62
N HIS A 12 1.57 9.15 -6.38
CA HIS A 12 1.52 9.03 -7.83
C HIS A 12 0.89 7.72 -8.32
N LEU A 13 0.70 6.73 -7.43
CA LEU A 13 0.00 5.47 -7.73
C LEU A 13 -1.51 5.59 -7.54
N ILE A 14 -2.01 6.62 -6.85
CA ILE A 14 -3.45 6.82 -6.67
C ILE A 14 -4.10 7.06 -8.04
N GLY A 15 -5.18 6.33 -8.30
CA GLY A 15 -5.89 6.33 -9.58
C GLY A 15 -5.38 5.30 -10.60
N GLN A 16 -4.23 4.67 -10.35
CA GLN A 16 -3.73 3.59 -11.21
C GLN A 16 -4.39 2.24 -10.87
N PRO A 17 -4.51 1.31 -11.83
CA PRO A 17 -5.02 -0.02 -11.57
C PRO A 17 -4.13 -0.77 -10.58
N TYR A 18 -4.77 -1.33 -9.54
CA TYR A 18 -4.09 -2.22 -8.60
C TYR A 18 -3.74 -3.53 -9.31
N THR A 19 -2.44 -3.80 -9.42
CA THR A 19 -1.91 -5.07 -9.95
C THR A 19 -1.02 -5.72 -8.91
N THR A 20 -0.78 -7.02 -9.02
CA THR A 20 0.10 -7.77 -8.09
C THR A 20 1.51 -7.16 -8.02
N SER A 21 1.99 -6.54 -9.11
CA SER A 21 3.27 -5.83 -9.17
C SER A 21 3.33 -4.57 -8.31
N VAL A 22 2.19 -3.91 -8.05
CA VAL A 22 2.14 -2.71 -7.21
C VAL A 22 2.68 -2.99 -5.81
N LYS A 23 2.46 -4.19 -5.25
CA LYS A 23 3.04 -4.55 -3.94
C LYS A 23 4.57 -4.52 -3.96
N ALA A 24 5.17 -5.07 -5.02
CA ALA A 24 6.62 -5.05 -5.18
C ALA A 24 7.13 -3.61 -5.35
N THR A 25 6.44 -2.79 -6.14
CA THR A 25 6.77 -1.37 -6.32
C THR A 25 6.67 -0.59 -5.01
N VAL A 26 5.59 -0.77 -4.24
CA VAL A 26 5.40 -0.14 -2.92
C VAL A 26 6.50 -0.56 -1.97
N SER A 27 6.85 -1.86 -1.95
CA SER A 27 7.93 -2.39 -1.11
C SER A 27 9.28 -1.79 -1.50
N GLN A 28 9.59 -1.68 -2.79
CA GLN A 28 10.81 -1.06 -3.30
C GLN A 28 10.89 0.44 -2.99
N LEU A 29 9.80 1.18 -3.22
CA LEU A 29 9.74 2.63 -2.99
C LEU A 29 9.85 2.99 -1.52
N THR A 30 9.22 2.19 -0.66
CA THR A 30 9.13 2.50 0.77
C THR A 30 10.15 1.77 1.63
N GLY A 31 10.84 0.78 1.06
CA GLY A 31 11.73 -0.15 1.75
C GLY A 31 11.02 -1.08 2.74
N ARG A 32 9.69 -1.23 2.65
CA ARG A 32 8.88 -2.01 3.58
C ARG A 32 8.54 -3.37 3.00
N ASP A 33 8.78 -4.41 3.77
CA ASP A 33 8.50 -5.79 3.36
C ASP A 33 7.01 -6.15 3.54
N ARG A 34 6.36 -5.54 4.55
CA ARG A 34 4.96 -5.79 4.91
C ARG A 34 3.99 -4.89 4.14
N VAL A 35 3.63 -5.31 2.93
CA VAL A 35 2.61 -4.66 2.09
C VAL A 35 1.41 -5.59 1.89
N VAL A 36 0.23 -5.14 2.31
CA VAL A 36 -1.04 -5.85 2.17
C VAL A 36 -1.76 -5.35 0.93
N GLY A 37 -2.11 -6.28 0.05
CA GLY A 37 -2.85 -5.99 -1.16
C GLY A 37 -4.28 -5.52 -0.91
N ALA A 38 -4.87 -4.84 -1.90
CA ALA A 38 -6.28 -4.47 -1.82
C ALA A 38 -7.17 -5.74 -1.76
N GLY A 39 -7.94 -5.87 -0.68
CA GLY A 39 -8.79 -7.02 -0.42
C GLY A 39 -8.10 -8.21 0.26
N GLU A 40 -6.79 -8.13 0.57
CA GLU A 40 -6.11 -9.17 1.33
C GLU A 40 -6.42 -9.06 2.84
N VAL A 41 -6.71 -10.20 3.46
CA VAL A 41 -6.92 -10.30 4.91
C VAL A 41 -5.55 -10.31 5.59
N ALA A 42 -5.24 -9.27 6.34
CA ALA A 42 -4.03 -9.21 7.17
C ALA A 42 -4.28 -9.79 8.56
N THR A 43 -3.23 -10.35 9.18
CA THR A 43 -3.28 -10.79 10.58
C THR A 43 -3.49 -9.57 11.50
N LYS A 44 -4.21 -9.76 12.61
CA LYS A 44 -4.50 -8.69 13.59
C LYS A 44 -3.28 -8.20 14.38
N GLU A 45 -2.07 -8.62 14.01
CA GLU A 45 -0.84 -8.10 14.60
C GLU A 45 -0.69 -6.62 14.23
N MET A 46 -0.60 -5.77 15.25
CA MET A 46 -0.33 -4.35 15.09
C MET A 46 1.09 -4.17 14.56
N ASP A 47 1.19 -3.60 13.36
CA ASP A 47 2.48 -3.42 12.69
C ASP A 47 2.48 -2.03 12.07
N ALA A 48 2.97 -1.04 12.81
CA ALA A 48 2.90 0.37 12.43
C ALA A 48 3.64 0.70 11.12
N ALA A 49 4.50 -0.21 10.65
CA ALA A 49 5.19 -0.10 9.38
C ALA A 49 4.45 -0.78 8.21
N ARG A 50 3.33 -1.48 8.46
CA ARG A 50 2.56 -2.17 7.44
C ARG A 50 1.79 -1.19 6.56
N ILE A 51 1.83 -1.42 5.26
CA ILE A 51 1.07 -0.63 4.29
C ILE A 51 -0.11 -1.46 3.79
N HIS A 52 -1.30 -0.91 3.95
CA HIS A 52 -2.54 -1.43 3.38
C HIS A 52 -2.88 -0.65 2.12
N ILE A 53 -2.90 -1.34 0.98
CA ILE A 53 -3.34 -0.77 -0.28
C ILE A 53 -4.87 -0.84 -0.31
N VAL A 54 -5.52 0.29 -0.54
CA VAL A 54 -6.97 0.38 -0.70
C VAL A 54 -7.25 0.60 -2.18
N ALA A 55 -7.98 -0.33 -2.79
CA ALA A 55 -8.49 -0.15 -4.16
C ALA A 55 -10.01 0.06 -4.11
N ASN A 56 -10.51 0.84 -5.07
CA ASN A 56 -11.94 1.06 -5.26
C ASN A 56 -12.60 -0.12 -5.99
N ALA A 57 -13.93 -0.04 -6.16
CA ALA A 57 -14.72 -1.07 -6.84
C ALA A 57 -14.31 -1.30 -8.32
N SER A 58 -13.67 -0.32 -8.95
CA SER A 58 -13.14 -0.43 -10.32
C SER A 58 -11.76 -1.11 -10.38
N GLY A 59 -11.19 -1.48 -9.23
CA GLY A 59 -9.86 -2.09 -9.14
C GLY A 59 -8.71 -1.09 -9.22
N ASN A 60 -8.97 0.22 -9.09
CA ASN A 60 -7.94 1.25 -9.06
C ASN A 60 -7.57 1.60 -7.62
N ILE A 61 -6.30 1.91 -7.38
CA ILE A 61 -5.79 2.35 -6.08
C ILE A 61 -6.47 3.66 -5.70
N GLU A 62 -7.17 3.64 -4.57
CA GLU A 62 -7.89 4.79 -4.03
C GLU A 62 -7.06 5.46 -2.92
N ALA A 63 -6.41 4.67 -2.07
CA ALA A 63 -5.66 5.19 -0.93
C ALA A 63 -4.63 4.18 -0.41
N PHE A 64 -3.74 4.65 0.46
CA PHE A 64 -2.84 3.82 1.26
C PHE A 64 -3.07 4.11 2.74
N ARG A 65 -3.15 3.05 3.55
CA ARG A 65 -3.27 3.14 5.01
C ARG A 65 -2.07 2.48 5.68
N PHE A 66 -1.75 2.93 6.89
CA PHE A 66 -0.70 2.34 7.71
C PHE A 66 -1.31 1.77 8.98
N GLY A 67 -0.87 0.59 9.41
CA GLY A 67 -1.35 -0.09 10.62
C GLY A 67 -1.51 -1.59 10.47
#